data_AF-A0A455XCJ8-F1
#
_entry.id   AF-A0A455XCJ8-F1
#
_cell.length_a   1.000
_cell.length_b   1.000
_cell.length_c   1.000
_cell.angle_alpha   90.00
_cell.angle_beta   90.00
_cell.angle_gamma   90.00
#
_symmetry.space_group_name_H-M   'P 1'
#
loop_
_entity.id
_entity.type
_entity.pdbx_description
1 polymer ?
#
loop_
_entity_poly.entity_id
_entity_poly.type
_entity_poly.pdbx_seq_one_letter_code
_entity_poly.pdbx_strand_id
1 'polypeptide(L)'
;MENYLQSLDDGWSIYLWLIVGGLIIIAVIYWIRWGMKNEQFDEDIKYLVFDEDDKEKMSPQEYAKSREVNAAQIQSRERVLKRQEKEKQQAQ
;
A
#
# COMPACT_ATOMS: atom_id res chain seq x y z
N MET A 1 -37.75 -20.74 -18.44
CA MET A 1 -36.85 -19.95 -17.56
C MET A 1 -37.29 -18.50 -17.44
N GLU A 2 -37.91 -17.90 -18.47
CA GLU A 2 -38.44 -16.52 -18.42
C GLU A 2 -39.45 -16.28 -17.28
N ASN A 3 -40.38 -17.22 -17.06
CA ASN A 3 -41.38 -17.12 -15.99
C ASN A 3 -40.81 -17.20 -14.56
N TYR A 4 -39.61 -17.76 -14.38
CA TYR A 4 -38.98 -17.92 -13.06
C TYR A 4 -38.33 -16.62 -12.58
N LEU A 5 -37.83 -15.83 -13.52
CA LEU A 5 -37.24 -14.52 -13.25
C LEU A 5 -38.32 -13.47 -12.97
N GLN A 6 -39.52 -13.61 -13.55
CA GLN A 6 -40.67 -12.75 -13.27
C GLN A 6 -41.39 -13.07 -11.94
N SER A 7 -41.20 -14.29 -11.39
CA SER A 7 -41.77 -14.68 -10.09
C SER A 7 -40.90 -14.32 -8.89
N LEU A 8 -39.65 -13.92 -9.14
CA LEU A 8 -38.77 -13.39 -8.10
C LEU A 8 -39.18 -11.94 -7.87
N ASP A 9 -39.92 -11.72 -6.79
CA ASP A 9 -40.31 -10.41 -6.29
C ASP A 9 -39.13 -9.42 -6.41
N ASP A 10 -39.43 -8.17 -6.80
CA ASP A 10 -38.55 -7.16 -7.41
C ASP A 10 -37.29 -6.79 -6.56
N GLY A 11 -37.15 -7.38 -5.38
CA GLY A 11 -36.04 -7.22 -4.44
C GLY A 11 -34.85 -8.16 -4.64
N TRP A 12 -34.85 -9.13 -5.56
CA TRP A 12 -33.72 -10.08 -5.66
C TRP A 12 -32.38 -9.41 -6.04
N SER A 13 -32.46 -8.32 -6.81
CA SER A 13 -31.30 -7.55 -7.25
C SER A 13 -30.49 -6.98 -6.09
N ILE A 14 -31.12 -6.66 -4.95
CA ILE A 14 -30.43 -6.10 -3.79
C ILE A 14 -29.42 -7.10 -3.21
N TYR A 15 -29.76 -8.39 -3.20
CA TYR A 15 -28.86 -9.43 -2.71
C TYR A 15 -27.63 -9.57 -3.61
N LEU A 16 -27.79 -9.41 -4.92
CA LEU A 16 -26.68 -9.39 -5.87
C LEU A 16 -25.78 -8.17 -5.64
N TRP A 17 -26.36 -6.99 -5.44
CA TRP A 17 -25.61 -5.77 -5.11
C TRP A 17 -24.84 -5.90 -3.79
N LEU A 18 -25.42 -6.54 -2.78
CA LEU A 18 -24.74 -6.80 -1.50
C LEU A 18 -23.53 -7.74 -1.68
N ILE A 19 -23.66 -8.80 -2.48
CA ILE A 19 -22.54 -9.70 -2.78
C ILE A 19 -21.44 -8.97 -3.53
N VAL A 20 -21.81 -8.21 -4.57
CA VAL A 20 -20.85 -7.41 -5.36
C VAL A 20 -20.14 -6.39 -4.47
N GLY A 21 -20.88 -5.65 -3.62
CA GLY A 21 -20.30 -4.72 -2.65
C GLY A 21 -19.34 -5.39 -1.67
N GLY A 22 -19.71 -6.56 -1.15
CA GLY A 22 -18.84 -7.36 -0.29
C GLY A 22 -17.55 -7.80 -0.97
N LEU A 23 -17.63 -8.25 -2.23
CA LEU A 23 -16.45 -8.64 -3.01
C LEU A 23 -15.52 -7.46 -3.29
N ILE A 24 -16.08 -6.27 -3.55
CA ILE A 24 -15.28 -5.04 -3.73
C ILE A 24 -14.50 -4.73 -2.46
N ILE A 25 -15.14 -4.80 -1.28
CA ILE A 25 -14.46 -4.56 0.00
C ILE A 25 -13.33 -5.56 0.21
N ILE A 26 -13.58 -6.85 -0.04
CA ILE A 26 -12.55 -7.90 0.08
C ILE A 26 -11.38 -7.63 -0.87
N ALA A 27 -11.67 -7.26 -2.12
CA ALA A 27 -10.64 -6.91 -3.09
C ALA A 27 -9.81 -5.72 -2.61
N VAL A 28 -10.44 -4.64 -2.14
CA VAL A 28 -9.74 -3.46 -1.61
C VAL A 28 -8.83 -3.84 -0.45
N ILE A 29 -9.31 -4.63 0.52
CA ILE A 29 -8.50 -5.08 1.66
C ILE A 29 -7.30 -5.91 1.18
N TYR A 30 -7.51 -6.81 0.22
CA TYR A 30 -6.44 -7.60 -0.37
C TYR A 30 -5.37 -6.71 -1.02
N TRP A 31 -5.80 -5.73 -1.82
CA TRP A 31 -4.90 -4.81 -2.52
C TRP A 31 -4.15 -3.88 -1.55
N ILE A 32 -4.80 -3.36 -0.51
CA ILE A 32 -4.13 -2.59 0.54
C ILE A 32 -3.08 -3.46 1.24
N ARG A 33 -3.43 -4.70 1.59
CA ARG A 33 -2.50 -5.63 2.25
C ARG A 33 -1.33 -6.03 1.35
N TRP A 34 -1.56 -6.14 0.05
CA TRP A 34 -0.51 -6.34 -0.92
C TRP A 34 0.37 -5.09 -1.05
N GLY A 35 -0.21 -3.89 -1.16
CA GLY A 35 0.53 -2.62 -1.25
C GLY A 35 1.41 -2.37 -0.04
N MET A 36 0.92 -2.65 1.17
CA MET A 36 1.72 -2.58 2.40
C MET A 36 2.92 -3.54 2.39
N LYS A 37 2.77 -4.75 1.81
CA LYS A 37 3.88 -5.72 1.73
C LYS A 37 4.92 -5.36 0.66
N ASN A 38 4.53 -4.59 -0.34
CA ASN A 38 5.41 -4.20 -1.45
C ASN A 38 5.92 -2.76 -1.30
N GLU A 39 5.85 -2.20 -0.10
CA GLU A 39 6.37 -0.86 0.22
C GLU A 39 5.78 0.24 -0.70
N GLN A 40 4.54 0.05 -1.21
CA GLN A 40 3.90 0.99 -2.14
C GLN A 40 3.33 2.24 -1.46
N PHE A 41 3.00 2.11 -0.17
CA PHE A 41 2.62 3.23 0.70
C PHE A 41 3.85 3.64 1.49
N ASP A 42 4.83 4.22 0.80
CA ASP A 42 5.97 4.85 1.46
C ASP A 42 5.51 6.23 1.96
N GLU A 43 5.16 6.32 3.24
CA GLU A 43 4.78 7.58 3.91
C GLU A 43 5.92 8.62 3.92
N ASP A 44 7.10 8.26 3.43
CA ASP A 44 8.32 9.07 3.51
C ASP A 44 8.51 10.07 2.36
N ILE A 45 7.55 10.19 1.42
CA ILE A 45 7.53 11.31 0.43
C ILE A 45 7.66 12.67 1.11
N LYS A 46 7.12 12.81 2.34
CA LYS A 46 7.18 14.07 3.07
C LYS A 46 8.59 14.43 3.55
N TYR A 47 9.49 13.47 3.73
CA TYR A 47 10.82 13.69 4.31
C TYR A 47 11.98 13.54 3.31
N LEU A 48 11.69 13.02 2.11
CA LEU A 48 12.63 12.86 0.99
C LEU A 48 13.24 14.18 0.45
N VAL A 49 12.74 15.33 0.89
CA VAL A 49 13.18 16.66 0.40
C VAL A 49 14.02 17.41 1.44
N PHE A 50 14.25 16.87 2.65
CA PHE A 50 15.01 17.59 3.67
C PHE A 50 16.48 17.19 3.64
N ASP A 51 17.32 18.13 3.24
CA ASP A 51 18.78 18.05 3.30
C ASP A 51 19.33 18.57 4.65
N GLU A 52 20.65 18.50 4.85
CA GLU A 52 21.28 19.01 6.08
C GLU A 52 21.17 20.54 6.19
N ASP A 53 20.93 21.23 5.07
CA ASP A 53 20.78 22.69 4.99
C ASP A 53 19.39 23.16 5.45
N ASP A 54 18.39 22.28 5.44
CA ASP A 54 17.05 22.54 5.99
C ASP A 54 16.95 22.40 7.52
N LYS A 55 18.07 22.11 8.22
CA LYS A 55 18.12 21.97 9.67
C LYS A 55 17.62 23.20 10.43
N GLU A 56 17.83 24.40 9.89
CA GLU A 56 17.36 25.65 10.51
C GLU A 56 15.88 25.95 10.23
N LYS A 57 15.26 25.25 9.27
CA LYS A 57 13.84 25.43 8.88
C LYS A 57 12.90 24.49 9.64
N MET A 58 13.43 23.64 10.51
CA MET A 58 12.68 22.64 11.27
C MET A 58 12.94 22.77 12.76
N SER A 59 11.96 22.40 13.57
CA SER A 59 12.18 22.24 14.99
C SER A 59 13.17 21.08 15.26
N PRO A 60 13.94 21.09 16.36
CA PRO A 60 14.85 19.99 16.69
C PRO A 60 14.18 18.62 16.75
N GLN A 61 12.88 18.58 17.08
CA GLN A 61 12.07 17.36 17.14
C GLN A 61 11.75 16.81 15.73
N GLU A 62 11.42 17.69 14.79
CA GLU A 62 11.17 17.32 13.39
C GLU A 62 12.45 16.88 12.68
N TYR A 63 13.58 17.53 12.96
CA TYR A 63 14.88 17.13 12.43
C TYR A 63 15.28 15.73 12.92
N ALA A 64 15.08 15.44 14.21
CA ALA A 64 15.32 14.10 14.75
C ALA A 64 14.45 13.05 14.06
N LYS A 65 13.18 13.35 13.80
CA LYS A 65 12.26 12.45 13.09
C LYS A 65 12.67 12.23 11.63
N SER A 66 13.10 13.28 10.95
CA SER A 66 13.64 13.20 9.57
C SER A 66 14.84 12.26 9.48
N ARG A 67 15.78 12.32 10.43
CA ARG A 67 16.94 11.40 10.46
C ARG A 67 16.55 9.95 10.73
N GLU A 68 15.57 9.72 11.61
CA GLU A 68 15.01 8.38 11.86
C GLU A 68 14.39 7.78 10.59
N VAL A 69 13.58 8.58 9.90
CA VAL A 69 12.93 8.22 8.63
C VAL A 69 13.96 7.92 7.54
N ASN A 70 14.94 8.80 7.35
CA ASN A 70 16.02 8.59 6.37
C ASN A 70 16.82 7.31 6.64
N ALA A 71 17.09 6.99 7.91
CA ALA A 71 17.77 5.76 8.27
C ALA A 71 16.91 4.51 7.95
N ALA A 72 15.61 4.56 8.22
CA ALA A 72 14.68 3.48 7.89
C ALA A 72 14.59 3.25 6.36
N GLN A 73 14.59 4.33 5.57
CA GLN A 73 14.52 4.25 4.12
C GLN A 73 15.81 3.69 3.49
N ILE A 74 16.99 4.09 3.99
CA ILE A 74 18.27 3.49 3.57
C ILE A 74 18.27 1.99 3.84
N GLN A 75 17.79 1.56 5.01
CA GLN A 75 17.65 0.14 5.33
C GLN A 75 16.66 -0.58 4.40
N SER A 76 15.55 0.06 4.03
CA SER A 76 14.60 -0.49 3.04
C SER A 76 15.27 -0.72 1.70
N ARG A 77 15.98 0.30 1.19
CA ARG A 77 16.72 0.22 -0.07
C ARG A 77 17.75 -0.90 -0.05
N GLU A 78 18.53 -1.02 1.02
CA GLU A 78 19.49 -2.12 1.17
C GLU A 78 18.83 -3.50 1.15
N ARG A 79 17.67 -3.67 1.81
CA ARG A 79 16.94 -4.95 1.79
C ARG A 79 16.49 -5.31 0.38
N VAL A 80 15.94 -4.35 -0.36
CA VAL A 80 15.50 -4.56 -1.74
C VAL A 80 16.67 -4.88 -2.66
N LEU A 81 17.79 -4.13 -2.56
CA LEU A 81 18.99 -4.39 -3.35
C LEU A 81 19.57 -5.78 -3.07
N LYS A 82 19.72 -6.17 -1.79
CA LYS A 82 20.18 -7.51 -1.40
C LYS A 82 19.25 -8.61 -1.93
N ARG A 83 17.94 -8.36 -1.97
CA ARG A 83 16.97 -9.30 -2.53
C ARG A 83 17.15 -9.44 -4.04
N GLN A 84 17.27 -8.34 -4.76
CA GLN A 84 17.50 -8.35 -6.21
C GLN A 84 18.83 -9.02 -6.59
N GLU A 85 19.89 -8.79 -5.82
CA GLU A 85 21.19 -9.45 -6.02
C GLU A 85 21.07 -10.97 -5.84
N LYS A 86 20.37 -11.43 -4.81
CA LYS A 86 20.11 -12.87 -4.59
C LYS A 86 19.27 -13.48 -5.72
N GLU A 87 18.23 -12.80 -6.16
CA GLU A 87 17.38 -13.26 -7.28
C GLU A 87 18.18 -13.34 -8.59
N LYS A 88 19.09 -12.39 -8.86
CA LYS A 88 20.00 -12.44 -10.01
C LYS A 88 21.01 -13.59 -9.92
N GLN A 89 21.55 -13.87 -8.74
CA GLN A 89 22.48 -14.98 -8.52
C GLN A 89 21.81 -16.35 -8.64
N GLN A 90 20.52 -16.47 -8.31
CA GLN A 90 19.76 -17.72 -8.45
C GLN A 90 19.27 -17.98 -9.88
N ALA A 91 19.21 -16.94 -10.72
CA ALA A 91 18.81 -17.04 -12.12
C ALA A 91 19.98 -17.29 -13.08
N GLN A 92 21.23 -17.30 -12.60
CA GLN A 92 22.45 -17.67 -13.33
C GLN A 92 22.84 -19.12 -13.01
#